data_AF-A0A538FS42-F1
#
_entry.id   AF-A0A538FS42-F1
#
_cell.length_a   1.000
_cell.length_b   1.000
_cell.length_c   1.000
_cell.angle_alpha   90.00
_cell.angle_beta   90.00
_cell.angle_gamma   90.00
#
_symmetry.space_group_name_H-M   'P 1'
#
loop_
_entity.id
_entity.type
_entity.pdbx_description
1 polymer ?
#
loop_
_entity_poly.entity_id
_entity_poly.type
_entity_poly.pdbx_seq_one_letter_code
_entity_poly.pdbx_strand_id
1 'polypeptide(L)'
;MDTYLAVASKRDWRSYADRPIPDDVVSRILDAGRVTGSGSNKQPWTFVVVEAAEPRQRVAETVYAAGNVLGAALAIAIATSGGSRALDVGRAMQNMMLVAWNEGVVSCPNGMPDRARAAQALGLEGDLEPVTVLTFAYPRRPLDPESKTAEEWSREANRKPLEEVVRRVEQGTERCYGGRVTTLNLRTLKLRSGEQFVDEREIQLEPLELGGQRYLPVPETVSAELSVTRASTGTVFELRFRNRLHGPCYRCLADAVLELPISAREYQATNPDSDELRTPYLEDDRLDLSAWARDAVALALPLQILCRPDCAGLCPVCGTDLNAEAHIHDEEHADSRWAALAELRDQL
;
A
#
# COMPACT_ATOMS: atom_id res chain seq x y z
N MET A 1 -20.46 -16.92 -18.80
CA MET A 1 -19.76 -17.63 -17.71
C MET A 1 -19.56 -16.69 -16.53
N ASP A 2 -19.50 -17.22 -15.31
CA ASP A 2 -19.08 -16.47 -14.11
C ASP A 2 -17.62 -15.97 -14.23
N THR A 3 -17.32 -14.78 -13.71
CA THR A 3 -15.99 -14.16 -13.84
C THR A 3 -14.92 -14.99 -13.14
N TYR A 4 -15.18 -15.48 -11.92
CA TYR A 4 -14.20 -16.27 -11.19
C TYR A 4 -14.01 -17.64 -11.84
N LEU A 5 -15.08 -18.24 -12.36
CA LEU A 5 -15.00 -19.46 -13.17
C LEU A 5 -14.14 -19.24 -14.43
N ALA A 6 -14.28 -18.13 -15.13
CA ALA A 6 -13.42 -17.80 -16.27
C ALA A 6 -11.94 -17.72 -15.87
N VAL A 7 -11.65 -17.05 -14.74
CA VAL A 7 -10.28 -16.92 -14.21
C VAL A 7 -9.69 -18.27 -13.81
N ALA A 8 -10.45 -19.09 -13.07
CA ALA A 8 -9.99 -20.37 -12.54
C ALA A 8 -9.81 -21.43 -13.63
N SER A 9 -10.73 -21.49 -14.60
CA SER A 9 -10.76 -22.51 -15.65
C SER A 9 -9.84 -22.20 -16.84
N LYS A 10 -9.46 -20.93 -17.08
CA LYS A 10 -8.65 -20.54 -18.23
C LYS A 10 -7.35 -21.34 -18.32
N ARG A 11 -7.06 -21.88 -19.51
CA ARG A 11 -5.81 -22.60 -19.83
C ARG A 11 -5.18 -22.07 -21.11
N ASP A 12 -3.85 -22.08 -21.16
CA ASP A 12 -3.15 -21.85 -22.42
C ASP A 12 -3.33 -23.06 -23.31
N TRP A 13 -3.72 -22.81 -24.56
CA TRP A 13 -4.03 -23.86 -25.52
C TRP A 13 -3.19 -23.69 -26.77
N ARG A 14 -2.69 -24.80 -27.33
CA ARG A 14 -1.79 -24.79 -28.51
C ARG A 14 -2.20 -25.77 -29.61
N SER A 15 -3.42 -26.29 -29.54
CA SER A 15 -3.98 -27.21 -30.54
C SER A 15 -5.35 -26.74 -31.01
N TYR A 16 -5.41 -26.23 -32.23
CA TYR A 16 -6.56 -25.45 -32.68
C TYR A 16 -7.43 -26.22 -33.68
N ALA A 17 -8.72 -25.92 -33.68
CA ALA A 17 -9.63 -26.31 -34.74
C ALA A 17 -9.42 -25.40 -35.95
N ASP A 18 -9.59 -25.96 -37.14
CA ASP A 18 -9.54 -25.20 -38.39
C ASP A 18 -10.90 -24.55 -38.66
N ARG A 19 -11.18 -23.46 -37.93
CA ARG A 19 -12.38 -22.64 -38.13
C ARG A 19 -12.11 -21.17 -37.75
N PRO A 20 -12.69 -20.21 -38.48
CA PRO A 20 -12.49 -18.79 -38.20
C PRO A 20 -13.16 -18.36 -36.89
N ILE A 21 -12.71 -17.25 -36.33
CA ILE A 21 -13.36 -16.55 -35.21
C ILE A 21 -14.30 -15.48 -35.81
N PRO A 22 -15.58 -15.40 -35.40
CA PRO A 22 -16.47 -14.35 -35.86
C PRO A 22 -15.96 -12.92 -35.55
N ASP A 23 -16.18 -11.97 -36.45
CA ASP A 23 -15.68 -10.60 -36.32
C ASP A 23 -16.18 -9.87 -35.07
N ASP A 24 -17.41 -10.17 -34.62
CA ASP A 24 -17.97 -9.63 -33.38
C ASP A 24 -17.24 -10.16 -32.13
N VAL A 25 -16.78 -11.41 -32.17
CA VAL A 25 -15.94 -12.01 -31.13
C VAL A 25 -14.55 -11.38 -31.15
N VAL A 26 -13.94 -11.21 -32.33
CA VAL A 26 -12.65 -10.52 -32.48
C VAL A 26 -12.72 -9.09 -31.94
N SER A 27 -13.79 -8.37 -32.28
CA SER A 27 -14.04 -7.01 -31.81
C SER A 27 -14.15 -6.96 -30.29
N ARG A 28 -14.89 -7.88 -29.67
CA ARG A 28 -15.01 -7.97 -28.21
C ARG A 28 -13.67 -8.29 -27.53
N ILE A 29 -12.86 -9.15 -28.13
CA ILE A 29 -11.51 -9.46 -27.62
C ILE A 29 -10.63 -8.20 -27.64
N LEU A 30 -10.55 -7.50 -28.77
CA LEU A 30 -9.77 -6.26 -28.90
C LEU A 30 -10.27 -5.17 -27.95
N ASP A 31 -11.59 -5.02 -27.85
CA ASP A 31 -12.21 -4.03 -26.96
C ASP A 31 -11.88 -4.29 -25.49
N ALA A 32 -11.85 -5.56 -25.07
CA ALA A 32 -11.47 -5.95 -23.72
C ALA A 32 -10.04 -5.51 -23.34
N GLY A 33 -9.12 -5.56 -24.31
CA GLY A 33 -7.79 -4.99 -24.18
C GLY A 33 -7.82 -3.47 -24.11
N ARG A 34 -8.58 -2.82 -25.00
CA ARG A 34 -8.72 -1.36 -25.09
C ARG A 34 -9.27 -0.71 -23.82
N VAL A 35 -10.24 -1.34 -23.15
CA VAL A 35 -10.93 -0.77 -21.98
C VAL A 35 -10.23 -1.05 -20.64
N THR A 36 -9.10 -1.76 -20.63
CA THR A 36 -8.37 -2.03 -19.39
C THR A 36 -7.81 -0.73 -18.77
N GLY A 37 -7.70 -0.67 -17.45
CA GLY A 37 -7.07 0.48 -16.78
C GLY A 37 -5.55 0.55 -17.05
N SER A 38 -5.01 1.77 -17.16
CA SER A 38 -3.57 2.03 -17.32
C SER A 38 -3.06 3.13 -16.38
N GLY A 39 -1.76 3.13 -16.08
CA GLY A 39 -1.11 4.16 -15.28
C GLY A 39 -1.35 5.56 -15.85
N SER A 40 -1.97 6.44 -15.04
CA SER A 40 -2.38 7.80 -15.45
C SER A 40 -3.22 7.84 -16.73
N ASN A 41 -3.96 6.77 -17.03
CA ASN A 41 -4.77 6.62 -18.25
C ASN A 41 -3.98 6.81 -19.58
N LYS A 42 -2.67 6.54 -19.58
CA LYS A 42 -1.81 6.76 -20.74
C LYS A 42 -2.04 5.81 -21.90
N GLN A 43 -2.75 4.69 -21.68
CA GLN A 43 -3.14 3.71 -22.69
C GLN A 43 -2.01 3.33 -23.67
N PRO A 44 -0.88 2.80 -23.16
CA PRO A 44 0.36 2.66 -23.94
C PRO A 44 0.38 1.54 -24.99
N TRP A 45 -0.73 0.86 -25.21
CA TRP A 45 -0.78 -0.32 -26.06
C TRP A 45 -1.11 0.05 -27.51
N THR A 46 -0.44 -0.63 -28.43
CA THR A 46 -0.85 -0.76 -29.83
C THR A 46 -1.12 -2.24 -30.10
N PHE A 47 -2.33 -2.55 -30.59
CA PHE A 47 -2.72 -3.91 -30.96
C PHE A 47 -2.50 -4.10 -32.46
N VAL A 48 -1.56 -4.98 -32.83
CA VAL A 48 -1.30 -5.32 -34.23
C VAL A 48 -1.98 -6.64 -34.54
N VAL A 49 -3.03 -6.58 -35.36
CA VAL A 49 -3.83 -7.75 -35.77
C VAL A 49 -3.15 -8.43 -36.97
N VAL A 50 -2.87 -9.73 -36.85
CA VAL A 50 -2.10 -10.52 -37.83
C VAL A 50 -2.96 -11.70 -38.31
N GLU A 51 -3.73 -11.47 -39.37
CA GLU A 51 -4.65 -12.47 -39.93
C GLU A 51 -4.14 -13.07 -41.24
N ALA A 52 -3.55 -12.27 -42.12
CA ALA A 52 -3.08 -12.74 -43.42
C ALA A 52 -1.93 -13.77 -43.28
N ALA A 53 -1.92 -14.76 -44.18
CA ALA A 53 -1.00 -15.90 -44.11
C ALA A 53 0.48 -15.48 -44.15
N GLU A 54 0.83 -14.53 -45.02
CA GLU A 54 2.22 -14.10 -45.22
C GLU A 54 2.77 -13.30 -44.02
N PRO A 55 2.07 -12.29 -43.45
CA PRO A 55 2.44 -11.69 -42.16
C PRO A 55 2.50 -12.69 -41.01
N ARG A 56 1.56 -13.64 -40.93
CA ARG A 56 1.54 -14.66 -39.88
C ARG A 56 2.78 -15.56 -39.93
N GLN A 57 3.22 -15.94 -41.12
CA GLN A 57 4.46 -16.70 -41.33
C GLN A 57 5.67 -15.93 -40.77
N ARG A 58 5.83 -14.65 -41.13
CA ARG A 58 6.94 -13.82 -40.66
C ARG A 58 6.94 -13.68 -39.13
N VAL A 59 5.78 -13.46 -38.51
CA VAL A 59 5.66 -13.35 -37.05
C VAL A 59 5.93 -14.69 -36.36
N ALA A 60 5.54 -15.81 -36.96
CA ALA A 60 5.82 -17.13 -36.39
C ALA A 60 7.32 -17.41 -36.25
N GLU A 61 8.15 -16.90 -37.16
CA GLU A 61 9.61 -17.05 -37.13
C GLU A 61 10.30 -16.24 -36.02
N THR A 62 9.58 -15.34 -35.33
CA THR A 62 10.14 -14.48 -34.29
C THR A 62 9.81 -14.95 -32.87
N VAL A 63 8.97 -15.98 -32.71
CA VAL A 63 8.56 -16.51 -31.39
C VAL A 63 9.21 -17.86 -31.09
N TYR A 64 9.24 -18.25 -29.81
CA TYR A 64 9.81 -19.55 -29.40
C TYR A 64 9.08 -20.77 -29.98
N ALA A 65 7.80 -20.65 -30.29
CA ALA A 65 6.94 -21.75 -30.73
C ALA A 65 6.17 -21.37 -32.00
N ALA A 66 6.85 -21.31 -33.14
CA ALA A 66 6.29 -20.90 -34.44
C ALA A 66 4.98 -21.63 -34.80
N GLY A 67 4.92 -22.94 -34.57
CA GLY A 67 3.73 -23.76 -34.86
C GLY A 67 2.48 -23.29 -34.12
N ASN A 68 2.62 -22.64 -32.97
CA ASN A 68 1.50 -22.09 -32.22
C ASN A 68 0.89 -20.87 -32.93
N VAL A 69 1.73 -20.00 -33.50
CA VAL A 69 1.26 -18.83 -34.28
C VAL A 69 0.69 -19.26 -35.62
N LEU A 70 1.36 -20.20 -36.30
CA LEU A 70 0.92 -20.71 -37.61
C LEU A 70 -0.45 -21.39 -37.53
N GLY A 71 -0.71 -22.16 -36.48
CA GLY A 71 -1.97 -22.90 -36.33
C GLY A 71 -3.14 -22.06 -35.80
N ALA A 72 -2.91 -20.83 -35.35
CA ALA A 72 -3.97 -19.99 -34.76
C ALA A 72 -4.92 -19.45 -35.85
N ALA A 73 -6.17 -19.22 -35.50
CA ALA A 73 -7.11 -18.53 -36.41
C ALA A 73 -6.78 -17.02 -36.50
N LEU A 74 -6.34 -16.45 -35.37
CA LEU A 74 -6.02 -15.05 -35.19
C LEU A 74 -4.75 -14.92 -34.33
N ALA A 75 -3.86 -14.00 -34.70
CA ALA A 75 -2.75 -13.57 -33.87
C ALA A 75 -2.81 -12.05 -33.63
N ILE A 76 -2.57 -11.61 -32.39
CA ILE A 76 -2.53 -10.18 -32.03
C ILE A 76 -1.24 -9.92 -31.27
N ALA A 77 -0.38 -9.06 -31.80
CA ALA A 77 0.77 -8.55 -31.06
C ALA A 77 0.39 -7.33 -30.24
N ILE A 78 0.91 -7.22 -29.02
CA ILE A 78 0.75 -6.03 -28.19
C ILE A 78 2.10 -5.33 -28.08
N ALA A 79 2.16 -4.10 -28.60
CA ALA A 79 3.35 -3.26 -28.59
C ALA A 79 3.18 -2.04 -27.68
N THR A 80 4.28 -1.52 -27.15
CA THR A 80 4.34 -0.29 -26.35
C THR A 80 5.61 0.48 -26.66
N SER A 81 5.53 1.80 -26.59
CA SER A 81 6.71 2.69 -26.67
C SER A 81 7.70 2.35 -25.55
N GLY A 82 8.96 2.15 -25.92
CA GLY A 82 10.12 1.97 -25.03
C GLY A 82 10.08 0.73 -24.12
N GLY A 83 9.21 -0.26 -24.37
CA GLY A 83 9.21 -1.57 -23.70
C GLY A 83 8.92 -1.58 -22.17
N SER A 84 8.78 -0.42 -21.52
CA SER A 84 8.81 -0.24 -20.06
C SER A 84 7.45 -0.37 -19.35
N ARG A 85 6.35 -0.52 -20.09
CA ARG A 85 4.97 -0.59 -19.54
C ARG A 85 4.38 -1.99 -19.58
N ALA A 86 5.21 -2.99 -19.27
CA ALA A 86 4.81 -4.41 -19.27
C ALA A 86 3.61 -4.72 -18.35
N LEU A 87 3.42 -3.96 -17.27
CA LEU A 87 2.26 -4.11 -16.37
C LEU A 87 0.94 -3.78 -17.10
N ASP A 88 0.87 -2.62 -17.77
CA ASP A 88 -0.32 -2.19 -18.50
C ASP A 88 -0.64 -3.17 -19.65
N VAL A 89 0.41 -3.62 -20.36
CA VAL A 89 0.27 -4.65 -21.40
C VAL A 89 -0.22 -5.98 -20.82
N GLY A 90 0.29 -6.40 -19.67
CA GLY A 90 -0.15 -7.62 -18.99
C GLY A 90 -1.64 -7.58 -18.61
N ARG A 91 -2.14 -6.41 -18.18
CA ARG A 91 -3.57 -6.19 -17.89
C ARG A 91 -4.42 -6.29 -19.15
N ALA A 92 -4.00 -5.63 -20.25
CA ALA A 92 -4.70 -5.70 -21.53
C ALA A 92 -4.74 -7.15 -22.05
N MET A 93 -3.58 -7.81 -22.07
CA MET A 93 -3.40 -9.21 -22.44
C MET A 93 -4.35 -10.12 -21.67
N GLN A 94 -4.39 -10.01 -20.34
CA GLN A 94 -5.22 -10.87 -19.50
C GLN A 94 -6.72 -10.65 -19.77
N ASN A 95 -7.17 -9.41 -19.95
CA ASN A 95 -8.56 -9.12 -20.28
C ASN A 95 -8.99 -9.75 -21.61
N MET A 96 -8.16 -9.58 -22.66
CA MET A 96 -8.40 -10.18 -23.98
C MET A 96 -8.55 -11.70 -23.88
N MET A 97 -7.68 -12.35 -23.10
CA MET A 97 -7.67 -13.80 -22.94
C MET A 97 -8.88 -14.32 -22.15
N LEU A 98 -9.36 -13.57 -21.14
CA LEU A 98 -10.56 -13.93 -20.37
C LEU A 98 -11.83 -13.75 -21.18
N VAL A 99 -11.95 -12.68 -21.96
CA VAL A 99 -13.10 -12.47 -22.86
C VAL A 99 -13.12 -13.53 -23.95
N ALA A 100 -11.98 -13.83 -24.58
CA ALA A 100 -11.87 -14.94 -25.53
C ALA A 100 -12.37 -16.26 -24.91
N TRP A 101 -11.93 -16.57 -23.69
CA TRP A 101 -12.33 -17.79 -22.98
C TRP A 101 -13.85 -17.87 -22.76
N ASN A 102 -14.51 -16.74 -22.44
CA ASN A 102 -15.97 -16.67 -22.32
C ASN A 102 -16.70 -16.90 -23.65
N GLU A 103 -16.08 -16.56 -24.78
CA GLU A 103 -16.61 -16.83 -26.13
C GLU A 103 -16.28 -18.25 -26.64
N GLY A 104 -15.71 -19.11 -25.78
CA GLY A 104 -15.23 -20.44 -26.16
C GLY A 104 -13.97 -20.43 -27.03
N VAL A 105 -13.32 -19.28 -27.17
CA VAL A 105 -12.05 -19.10 -27.88
C VAL A 105 -10.90 -19.32 -26.91
N VAL A 106 -9.99 -20.21 -27.26
CA VAL A 106 -8.78 -20.46 -26.47
C VAL A 106 -7.65 -19.54 -26.91
N SER A 107 -6.76 -19.23 -25.98
CA SER A 107 -5.64 -18.32 -26.23
C SER A 107 -4.32 -18.85 -25.68
N CYS A 108 -3.21 -18.33 -26.20
CA CYS A 108 -1.87 -18.58 -25.66
C CYS A 108 -0.96 -17.38 -25.91
N PRO A 109 -0.24 -16.88 -24.89
CA PRO A 109 0.81 -15.90 -25.09
C PRO A 109 2.06 -16.56 -25.68
N ASN A 110 2.75 -15.83 -26.55
CA ASN A 110 3.99 -16.26 -27.20
C ASN A 110 5.06 -15.21 -26.90
N GLY A 111 6.11 -15.67 -26.21
CA GLY A 111 7.33 -14.88 -26.01
C GLY A 111 8.21 -14.92 -27.26
N MET A 112 9.08 -13.91 -27.37
CA MET A 112 10.05 -13.76 -28.45
C MET A 112 11.46 -13.54 -27.86
N PRO A 113 12.51 -14.17 -28.41
CA PRO A 113 13.89 -13.95 -27.99
C PRO A 113 14.46 -12.62 -28.47
N ASP A 114 14.02 -12.13 -29.65
CA ASP A 114 14.51 -10.90 -30.27
C ASP A 114 13.33 -9.98 -30.60
N ARG A 115 13.16 -8.93 -29.77
CA ARG A 115 12.07 -7.96 -29.91
C ARG A 115 12.26 -7.03 -31.10
N ALA A 116 13.50 -6.74 -31.49
CA ALA A 116 13.78 -5.86 -32.64
C ALA A 116 13.42 -6.56 -33.95
N ARG A 117 13.80 -7.84 -34.10
CA ARG A 117 13.37 -8.65 -35.23
C ARG A 117 11.85 -8.83 -35.26
N ALA A 118 11.22 -9.04 -34.11
CA ALA A 118 9.76 -9.10 -34.02
C ALA A 118 9.09 -7.78 -34.44
N ALA A 119 9.64 -6.64 -34.02
CA ALA A 119 9.14 -5.31 -34.41
C ALA A 119 9.19 -5.13 -35.93
N GLN A 120 10.30 -5.51 -36.57
CA GLN A 120 10.44 -5.47 -38.02
C GLN A 120 9.41 -6.37 -38.73
N ALA A 121 9.21 -7.61 -38.25
CA ALA A 121 8.25 -8.54 -38.84
C ALA A 121 6.80 -8.04 -38.75
N LEU A 122 6.49 -7.29 -37.68
CA LEU A 122 5.20 -6.67 -37.41
C LEU A 122 5.02 -5.31 -38.11
N GLY A 123 6.05 -4.77 -38.76
CA GLY A 123 6.01 -3.45 -39.38
C GLY A 123 5.86 -2.31 -38.37
N LEU A 124 6.40 -2.48 -37.16
CA LEU A 124 6.38 -1.42 -36.14
C LEU A 124 7.44 -0.36 -36.46
N GLU A 125 7.07 0.91 -36.27
CA GLU A 125 7.92 2.07 -36.51
C GLU A 125 8.26 2.80 -35.20
N GLY A 126 9.28 3.66 -35.24
CA GLY A 126 9.65 4.50 -34.12
C GLY A 126 10.21 3.71 -32.93
N ASP A 127 9.70 4.00 -31.74
CA ASP A 127 10.11 3.40 -30.47
C ASP A 127 9.17 2.28 -29.98
N LEU A 128 8.26 1.80 -30.86
CA LEU A 128 7.33 0.73 -30.54
C LEU A 128 8.03 -0.62 -30.52
N GLU A 129 7.96 -1.29 -29.36
CA GLU A 129 8.47 -2.65 -29.19
C GLU A 129 7.34 -3.63 -28.86
N PRO A 130 7.30 -4.82 -29.48
CA PRO A 130 6.35 -5.85 -29.11
C PRO A 130 6.75 -6.50 -27.78
N VAL A 131 5.76 -6.66 -26.89
CA VAL A 131 5.94 -7.33 -25.58
C VAL A 131 5.58 -8.80 -25.68
N THR A 132 4.48 -9.12 -26.40
CA THR A 132 3.99 -10.49 -26.58
C THR A 132 3.17 -10.60 -27.87
N VAL A 133 3.06 -11.82 -28.39
CA VAL A 133 2.09 -12.18 -29.45
C VAL A 133 1.08 -13.15 -28.86
N LEU A 134 -0.18 -12.76 -28.83
CA LEU A 134 -1.28 -13.62 -28.43
C LEU A 134 -1.81 -14.39 -29.64
N THR A 135 -2.03 -15.69 -29.46
CA THR A 135 -2.78 -16.50 -30.43
C THR A 135 -4.18 -16.76 -29.92
N PHE A 136 -5.16 -16.78 -30.83
CA PHE A 136 -6.56 -17.07 -30.56
C PHE A 136 -7.09 -18.04 -31.61
N ALA A 137 -7.80 -19.06 -31.16
CA ALA A 137 -8.57 -19.96 -32.03
C ALA A 137 -9.60 -20.72 -31.22
N TYR A 138 -10.47 -21.47 -31.90
CA TYR A 138 -11.28 -22.46 -31.21
C TYR A 138 -10.48 -23.73 -30.91
N PRO A 139 -10.75 -24.42 -29.78
CA PRO A 139 -9.98 -25.59 -29.39
C PRO A 139 -10.25 -26.78 -30.31
N ARG A 140 -9.21 -27.55 -30.64
CA ARG A 140 -9.34 -28.75 -31.49
C ARG A 140 -10.22 -29.84 -30.87
N ARG A 141 -10.24 -29.91 -29.54
CA ARG A 141 -11.07 -30.85 -28.77
C ARG A 141 -12.09 -30.05 -27.96
N PRO A 142 -13.26 -30.63 -27.65
CA PRO A 142 -14.25 -29.98 -26.81
C PRO A 142 -13.62 -29.48 -25.50
N LEU A 143 -13.93 -28.25 -25.16
CA LEU A 143 -13.57 -27.62 -23.91
C LEU A 143 -14.88 -27.21 -23.25
N ASP A 144 -15.10 -27.69 -22.03
CA ASP A 144 -16.25 -27.32 -21.22
C ASP A 144 -15.77 -26.75 -19.88
N PRO A 145 -15.64 -25.41 -19.79
CA PRO A 145 -15.27 -24.75 -18.55
C PRO A 145 -16.30 -24.96 -17.43
N GLU A 146 -17.56 -25.22 -17.77
CA GLU A 146 -18.67 -25.36 -16.79
C GLU A 146 -18.80 -26.79 -16.26
N SER A 147 -17.98 -27.73 -16.75
CA SER A 147 -17.92 -29.12 -16.26
C SER A 147 -17.47 -29.26 -14.80
N LYS A 148 -16.89 -28.21 -14.21
CA LYS A 148 -16.42 -28.15 -12.81
C LYS A 148 -16.71 -26.78 -12.22
N THR A 149 -16.79 -26.69 -10.90
CA THR A 149 -16.88 -25.38 -10.23
C THR A 149 -15.55 -24.62 -10.30
N ALA A 150 -15.57 -23.32 -10.03
CA ALA A 150 -14.36 -22.50 -10.02
C ALA A 150 -13.35 -22.98 -8.96
N GLU A 151 -13.83 -23.43 -7.81
CA GLU A 151 -13.03 -23.96 -6.70
C GLU A 151 -12.35 -25.27 -7.08
N GLU A 152 -13.05 -26.16 -7.81
CA GLU A 152 -12.48 -27.40 -8.33
C GLU A 152 -11.39 -27.11 -9.35
N TRP A 153 -11.66 -26.23 -10.32
CA TRP A 153 -10.66 -25.77 -11.28
C TRP A 153 -9.44 -25.13 -10.61
N SER A 154 -9.65 -24.38 -9.53
CA SER A 154 -8.57 -23.74 -8.77
C SER A 154 -7.74 -24.76 -8.00
N ARG A 155 -8.37 -25.77 -7.38
CA ARG A 155 -7.67 -26.80 -6.59
C ARG A 155 -6.81 -27.70 -7.47
N GLU A 156 -7.27 -27.97 -8.69
CA GLU A 156 -6.56 -28.79 -9.68
C GLU A 156 -5.57 -27.99 -10.54
N ALA A 157 -5.49 -26.67 -10.35
CA ALA A 157 -4.53 -25.86 -11.08
C ALA A 157 -3.11 -26.26 -10.67
N ASN A 158 -2.24 -26.50 -11.66
CA ASN A 158 -0.80 -26.70 -11.42
C ASN A 158 -0.14 -25.37 -11.03
N ARG A 159 -0.41 -24.89 -9.82
CA ARG A 159 0.07 -23.66 -9.22
C ARG A 159 0.51 -23.95 -7.78
N LYS A 160 1.36 -23.08 -7.24
CA LYS A 160 1.68 -23.12 -5.81
C LYS A 160 0.40 -23.00 -4.98
N PRO A 161 0.32 -23.67 -3.82
CA PRO A 161 -0.75 -23.45 -2.86
C PRO A 161 -0.94 -21.96 -2.56
N LEU A 162 -2.18 -21.54 -2.31
CA LEU A 162 -2.52 -20.12 -2.13
C LEU A 162 -1.76 -19.52 -0.93
N GLU A 163 -1.64 -20.29 0.14
CA GLU A 163 -0.92 -19.97 1.37
C GLU A 163 0.60 -19.76 1.16
N GLU A 164 1.21 -20.31 0.11
CA GLU A 164 2.62 -20.05 -0.18
C GLU A 164 2.86 -18.69 -0.84
N VAL A 165 1.85 -18.17 -1.54
CA VAL A 165 1.95 -16.94 -2.35
C VAL A 165 1.17 -15.77 -1.78
N VAL A 166 0.19 -16.04 -0.90
CA VAL A 166 -0.55 -15.03 -0.16
C VAL A 166 0.03 -14.92 1.24
N ARG A 167 0.65 -13.78 1.50
CA ARG A 167 0.97 -13.37 2.87
C ARG A 167 -0.13 -12.46 3.35
N ARG A 168 -0.86 -12.90 4.37
CA ARG A 168 -1.76 -12.02 5.11
C ARG A 168 -0.92 -11.25 6.11
N VAL A 169 -1.00 -9.93 6.04
CA VAL A 169 -0.55 -9.09 7.14
C VAL A 169 -1.72 -9.07 8.11
N GLU A 170 -1.71 -9.98 9.07
CA GLU A 170 -2.67 -9.97 10.18
C GLU A 170 -2.31 -8.76 11.05
N GLN A 171 -3.20 -7.77 11.14
CA GLN A 171 -2.91 -6.55 11.88
C GLN A 171 -3.02 -6.77 13.38
N GLY A 172 -1.88 -6.59 14.07
CA GLY A 172 -1.77 -6.10 15.43
C GLY A 172 -0.82 -4.91 15.45
N THR A 173 -1.27 -3.74 14.97
CA THR A 173 -0.62 -2.43 15.15
C THR A 173 0.87 -2.30 14.75
N GLU A 174 1.18 -2.29 13.46
CA GLU A 174 2.01 -1.16 13.01
C GLU A 174 1.09 0.05 13.11
N ARG A 175 1.16 0.78 14.22
CA ARG A 175 0.90 2.23 14.12
C ARG A 175 1.67 2.67 12.88
N CYS A 176 0.98 3.31 11.95
CA CYS A 176 1.62 3.80 10.74
C CYS A 176 2.63 4.87 11.16
N TYR A 177 3.83 4.40 11.50
CA TYR A 177 4.99 5.21 11.71
C TYR A 177 5.49 5.52 10.29
N GLY A 178 5.24 6.75 9.81
CA GLY A 178 5.77 7.24 8.53
C GLY A 178 7.30 7.38 8.49
N GLY A 179 8.01 7.14 9.59
CA GLY A 179 9.47 7.18 9.76
C GLY A 179 10.14 5.81 9.88
N ARG A 180 11.48 5.79 10.00
CA ARG A 180 12.22 4.54 10.23
C ARG A 180 11.91 4.03 11.64
N VAL A 181 11.42 2.81 11.75
CA VAL A 181 11.15 2.15 13.03
C VAL A 181 12.45 1.60 13.62
N THR A 182 12.86 2.08 14.79
CA THR A 182 13.98 1.53 15.56
C THR A 182 13.50 0.35 16.40
N THR A 183 14.01 -0.85 16.13
CA THR A 183 13.66 -2.08 16.88
C THR A 183 14.91 -2.75 17.47
N LEU A 184 14.75 -3.46 18.60
CA LEU A 184 15.80 -4.29 19.21
C LEU A 184 15.36 -5.76 19.26
N ASN A 185 16.15 -6.65 18.66
CA ASN A 185 15.93 -8.09 18.77
C ASN A 185 16.55 -8.63 20.07
N LEU A 186 15.70 -9.03 21.03
CA LEU A 186 16.11 -9.51 22.34
C LEU A 186 16.94 -10.81 22.29
N ARG A 187 16.81 -11.64 21.24
CA ARG A 187 17.62 -12.87 21.08
C ARG A 187 19.12 -12.58 20.96
N THR A 188 19.48 -11.37 20.54
CA THR A 188 20.88 -10.93 20.42
C THR A 188 21.55 -10.69 21.77
N LEU A 189 20.78 -10.38 22.83
CA LEU A 189 21.32 -9.96 24.12
C LEU A 189 21.82 -11.12 24.99
N LYS A 190 21.38 -12.37 24.72
CA LYS A 190 21.78 -13.60 25.43
C LYS A 190 21.87 -13.49 26.97
N LEU A 191 20.98 -12.72 27.59
CA LEU A 191 20.97 -12.45 29.03
C LEU A 191 20.49 -13.66 29.85
N ARG A 192 21.18 -13.93 30.96
CA ARG A 192 20.76 -14.87 32.02
C ARG A 192 19.92 -14.15 33.08
N SER A 193 19.21 -14.92 33.91
CA SER A 193 18.46 -14.37 35.04
C SER A 193 19.39 -13.59 35.98
N GLY A 194 19.04 -12.34 36.27
CA GLY A 194 19.81 -11.38 37.06
C GLY A 194 20.76 -10.50 36.25
N GLU A 195 20.97 -10.77 34.96
CA GLU A 195 21.85 -9.96 34.11
C GLU A 195 21.11 -8.76 33.49
N GLN A 196 21.87 -7.69 33.26
CA GLN A 196 21.41 -6.46 32.63
C GLN A 196 22.25 -6.15 31.39
N PHE A 197 21.57 -5.69 30.35
CA PHE A 197 22.16 -5.06 29.17
C PHE A 197 21.86 -3.56 29.21
N VAL A 198 22.86 -2.72 28.93
CA VAL A 198 22.70 -1.27 28.81
C VAL A 198 23.34 -0.84 27.50
N ASP A 199 22.65 0.01 26.74
CA ASP A 199 23.14 0.51 25.47
C ASP A 199 22.53 1.87 25.12
N GLU A 200 23.28 2.67 24.36
CA GLU A 200 22.76 3.90 23.77
C GLU A 200 22.18 3.60 22.38
N ARG A 201 20.97 4.09 22.13
CA ARG A 201 20.23 3.83 20.89
C ARG A 201 19.75 5.13 20.26
N GLU A 202 20.03 5.29 18.98
CA GLU A 202 19.40 6.32 18.17
C GLU A 202 17.97 5.90 17.82
N ILE A 203 17.00 6.66 18.33
CA ILE A 203 15.58 6.42 18.11
C ILE A 203 15.02 7.58 17.29
N GLN A 204 14.43 7.25 16.16
CA GLN A 204 13.65 8.23 15.40
C GLN A 204 12.28 8.41 16.07
N LEU A 205 11.96 9.65 16.40
CA LEU A 205 10.68 10.09 16.93
C LEU A 205 9.81 10.65 15.81
N GLU A 206 8.52 10.41 15.93
CA GLU A 206 7.56 10.93 14.98
C GLU A 206 6.81 12.15 15.48
N PRO A 207 6.26 12.94 14.54
CA PRO A 207 5.28 13.96 14.87
C PRO A 207 4.11 13.40 15.67
N LEU A 208 3.65 14.20 16.64
CA LEU A 208 2.44 13.92 17.41
C LEU A 208 1.30 14.81 16.88
N GLU A 209 0.12 14.22 16.72
CA GLU A 209 -1.11 14.94 16.42
C GLU A 209 -1.92 15.08 17.71
N LEU A 210 -2.16 16.31 18.16
CA LEU A 210 -2.87 16.62 19.40
C LEU A 210 -3.83 17.77 19.16
N GLY A 211 -5.14 17.53 19.35
CA GLY A 211 -6.17 18.56 19.12
C GLY A 211 -6.24 19.04 17.66
N GLY A 212 -5.85 18.19 16.70
CA GLY A 212 -5.77 18.55 15.28
C GLY A 212 -4.55 19.40 14.91
N GLN A 213 -3.60 19.56 15.84
CA GLN A 213 -2.34 20.27 15.63
C GLN A 213 -1.16 19.30 15.66
N ARG A 214 -0.15 19.60 14.83
CA ARG A 214 1.04 18.77 14.67
C ARG A 214 2.21 19.31 15.50
N TYR A 215 2.81 18.44 16.30
CA TYR A 215 3.99 18.69 17.12
C TYR A 215 5.18 17.88 16.61
N LEU A 216 6.29 18.53 16.29
CA LEU A 216 7.46 17.95 15.66
C LEU A 216 8.61 17.74 16.67
N PRO A 217 9.21 16.55 16.77
CA PRO A 217 10.45 16.36 17.52
C PRO A 217 11.63 17.06 16.83
N VAL A 218 12.44 17.81 17.59
CA VAL A 218 13.59 18.58 17.10
C VAL A 218 14.82 18.37 18.00
N PRO A 219 15.79 17.52 17.62
CA PRO A 219 15.87 16.77 16.35
C PRO A 219 14.88 15.61 16.25
N GLU A 220 14.65 15.12 15.02
CA GLU A 220 13.80 13.94 14.77
C GLU A 220 14.40 12.64 15.34
N THR A 221 15.72 12.58 15.53
CA THR A 221 16.41 11.43 16.13
C THR A 221 17.01 11.83 17.47
N VAL A 222 16.71 11.05 18.50
CA VAL A 222 17.24 11.24 19.86
C VAL A 222 18.16 10.09 20.24
N SER A 223 19.22 10.38 21.00
CA SER A 223 20.00 9.35 21.68
C SER A 223 19.30 8.99 22.99
N ALA A 224 18.97 7.72 23.15
CA ALA A 224 18.28 7.18 24.32
C ALA A 224 19.10 6.08 25.00
N GLU A 225 19.17 6.13 26.32
CA GLU A 225 19.73 5.07 27.14
C GLU A 225 18.65 3.99 27.31
N LEU A 226 18.95 2.78 26.85
CA LEU A 226 18.10 1.60 26.97
C LEU A 226 18.73 0.60 27.94
N SER A 227 17.97 0.22 28.96
CA SER A 227 18.31 -0.84 29.90
C SER A 227 17.35 -2.02 29.74
N VAL A 228 17.90 -3.24 29.65
CA VAL A 228 17.14 -4.49 29.58
C VAL A 228 17.63 -5.42 30.67
N THR A 229 16.79 -5.69 31.66
CA THR A 229 17.12 -6.54 32.81
C THR A 229 16.30 -7.82 32.80
N ARG A 230 16.95 -8.98 32.75
CA ARG A 230 16.26 -10.27 32.88
C ARG A 230 16.04 -10.58 34.37
N ALA A 231 14.84 -10.36 34.87
CA ALA A 231 14.44 -10.74 36.22
C ALA A 231 14.02 -12.22 36.28
N SER A 232 13.78 -12.73 37.50
CA SER A 232 13.34 -14.12 37.73
C SER A 232 11.95 -14.43 37.16
N THR A 233 11.07 -13.44 37.11
CA THR A 233 9.67 -13.59 36.67
C THR A 233 9.40 -13.02 35.28
N GLY A 234 10.34 -12.29 34.69
CA GLY A 234 10.14 -11.57 33.42
C GLY A 234 11.32 -10.72 33.01
N THR A 235 11.11 -9.84 32.02
CA THR A 235 12.11 -8.88 31.56
C THR A 235 11.62 -7.46 31.84
N VAL A 236 12.46 -6.64 32.45
CA VAL A 236 12.20 -5.20 32.66
C VAL A 236 12.95 -4.43 31.60
N PHE A 237 12.26 -3.49 30.96
CA PHE A 237 12.84 -2.55 30.02
C PHE A 237 12.76 -1.14 30.62
N GLU A 238 13.84 -0.37 30.53
CA GLU A 238 13.84 1.06 30.88
C GLU A 238 14.40 1.88 29.74
N LEU A 239 13.74 3.00 29.42
CA LEU A 239 14.14 3.91 28.35
C LEU A 239 14.22 5.34 28.88
N ARG A 240 15.36 6.00 28.68
CA ARG A 240 15.59 7.38 29.14
C ARG A 240 16.18 8.24 28.02
N PHE A 241 15.58 9.40 27.77
CA PHE A 241 16.10 10.38 26.81
C PHE A 241 15.52 11.77 27.08
N ARG A 242 16.05 12.79 26.40
CA ARG A 242 15.46 14.13 26.36
C ARG A 242 14.92 14.40 24.96
N ASN A 243 13.71 14.94 24.88
CA ASN A 243 13.07 15.33 23.63
C ASN A 243 12.76 16.84 23.66
N ARG A 244 12.80 17.49 22.50
CA ARG A 244 12.20 18.82 22.32
C ARG A 244 11.11 18.73 21.28
N LEU A 245 9.90 19.14 21.63
CA LEU A 245 8.78 19.21 20.70
C LEU A 245 8.53 20.65 20.29
N HIS A 246 8.41 20.89 18.99
CA HIS A 246 8.02 22.16 18.39
C HIS A 246 6.59 22.07 17.88
N GLY A 247 5.73 23.01 18.26
CA GLY A 247 4.38 23.11 17.70
C GLY A 247 3.64 24.35 18.23
N PRO A 248 2.37 24.52 17.89
CA PRO A 248 1.64 25.74 18.22
C PRO A 248 1.33 25.82 19.72
N CYS A 249 1.39 27.04 20.25
CA CYS A 249 0.86 27.40 21.55
C CYS A 249 -0.67 27.28 21.56
N TYR A 250 -1.24 26.66 22.59
CA TYR A 250 -2.68 26.50 22.76
C TYR A 250 -3.42 27.82 22.92
N ARG A 251 -2.74 28.87 23.40
CA ARG A 251 -3.37 30.16 23.71
C ARG A 251 -3.23 31.19 22.59
N CYS A 252 -2.03 31.36 22.04
CA CYS A 252 -1.76 32.38 21.02
C CYS A 252 -1.47 31.83 19.62
N LEU A 253 -1.43 30.50 19.45
CA LEU A 253 -1.07 29.81 18.20
C LEU A 253 0.34 30.08 17.64
N ALA A 254 1.15 30.91 18.31
CA ALA A 254 2.57 31.10 17.97
C ALA A 254 3.41 29.86 18.31
N ASP A 255 4.62 29.78 17.75
CA ASP A 255 5.53 28.65 17.97
C ASP A 255 5.90 28.49 19.47
N ALA A 256 5.82 27.25 19.94
CA ALA A 256 6.20 26.83 21.27
C ALA A 256 7.20 25.66 21.17
N VAL A 257 8.23 25.68 22.02
CA VAL A 257 9.22 24.60 22.15
C VAL A 257 9.15 24.05 23.57
N LEU A 258 8.90 22.75 23.69
CA LEU A 258 8.78 22.05 24.97
C LEU A 258 9.96 21.11 25.15
N GLU A 259 10.69 21.27 26.25
CA GLU A 259 11.72 20.32 26.64
C GLU A 259 11.13 19.25 27.56
N LEU A 260 11.17 17.99 27.14
CA LEU A 260 10.54 16.87 27.83
C LEU A 260 11.62 15.84 28.21
N PRO A 261 11.98 15.71 29.50
CA PRO A 261 12.75 14.58 29.98
C PRO A 261 11.85 13.34 30.03
N ILE A 262 12.22 12.29 29.30
CA ILE A 262 11.47 11.04 29.21
C ILE A 262 12.17 9.97 30.05
N SER A 263 11.39 9.30 30.89
CA SER A 263 11.78 8.10 31.64
C SER A 263 10.60 7.15 31.65
N ALA A 264 10.69 6.08 30.84
CA ALA A 264 9.65 5.08 30.72
C ALA A 264 10.15 3.71 31.17
N ARG A 265 9.25 2.90 31.72
CA ARG A 265 9.54 1.54 32.18
C ARG A 265 8.44 0.59 31.74
N GLU A 266 8.83 -0.54 31.19
CA GLU A 266 7.95 -1.59 30.70
C GLU A 266 8.36 -2.95 31.28
N TYR A 267 7.41 -3.88 31.30
CA TYR A 267 7.62 -5.22 31.82
C TYR A 267 6.99 -6.29 30.93
N GLN A 268 7.73 -7.38 30.72
CA GLN A 268 7.25 -8.57 30.02
C GLN A 268 7.36 -9.78 30.96
N ALA A 269 6.23 -10.29 31.45
CA ALA A 269 6.17 -11.53 32.19
C ALA A 269 6.64 -12.73 31.33
N THR A 270 7.24 -13.73 31.98
CA THR A 270 7.64 -15.00 31.32
C THR A 270 6.46 -15.97 31.19
N ASN A 271 5.48 -15.86 32.10
CA ASN A 271 4.28 -16.70 32.07
C ASN A 271 3.30 -16.21 30.99
N PRO A 272 2.98 -17.02 29.97
CA PRO A 272 2.06 -16.65 28.90
C PRO A 272 0.61 -16.41 29.38
N ASP A 273 0.19 -16.99 30.51
CA ASP A 273 -1.19 -16.83 31.04
C ASP A 273 -1.40 -15.51 31.83
N SER A 274 -0.36 -14.67 31.93
CA SER A 274 -0.39 -13.41 32.66
C SER A 274 -0.65 -12.23 31.73
N ASP A 275 -1.86 -12.14 31.17
CA ASP A 275 -2.25 -11.08 30.23
C ASP A 275 -2.07 -9.65 30.79
N GLU A 276 -2.13 -9.48 32.12
CA GLU A 276 -2.02 -8.17 32.79
C GLU A 276 -0.58 -7.60 32.88
N LEU A 277 0.46 -8.38 32.53
CA LEU A 277 1.87 -7.99 32.71
C LEU A 277 2.71 -8.17 31.44
N ARG A 278 2.13 -7.83 30.28
CA ARG A 278 2.82 -7.85 28.99
C ARG A 278 2.90 -6.45 28.41
N THR A 279 4.10 -6.09 27.94
CA THR A 279 4.31 -4.82 27.28
C THR A 279 3.74 -4.87 25.85
N PRO A 280 3.02 -3.84 25.39
CA PRO A 280 2.47 -3.82 24.03
C PRO A 280 3.54 -3.57 22.96
N TYR A 281 4.77 -3.22 23.35
CA TYR A 281 5.85 -2.88 22.43
C TYR A 281 6.76 -4.07 22.09
N LEU A 282 6.43 -5.29 22.56
CA LEU A 282 7.24 -6.48 22.33
C LEU A 282 6.43 -7.56 21.61
N GLU A 283 6.85 -7.88 20.39
CA GLU A 283 6.28 -8.94 19.56
C GLU A 283 7.41 -9.81 19.00
N ASP A 284 7.28 -11.14 19.08
CA ASP A 284 8.27 -12.10 18.54
C ASP A 284 9.75 -11.79 18.90
N ASP A 285 10.01 -11.47 20.16
CA ASP A 285 11.33 -11.06 20.68
C ASP A 285 11.89 -9.75 20.07
N ARG A 286 11.06 -8.94 19.39
CA ARG A 286 11.41 -7.63 18.86
C ARG A 286 10.74 -6.53 19.67
N LEU A 287 11.55 -5.75 20.37
CA LEU A 287 11.10 -4.57 21.10
C LEU A 287 11.07 -3.37 20.15
N ASP A 288 9.90 -2.75 19.97
CA ASP A 288 9.71 -1.53 19.20
C ASP A 288 10.01 -0.29 20.06
N LEU A 289 11.23 0.24 19.89
CA LEU A 289 11.71 1.39 20.64
C LEU A 289 11.10 2.70 20.14
N SER A 290 10.85 2.82 18.84
CA SER A 290 10.19 3.99 18.26
C SER A 290 8.77 4.12 18.79
N ALA A 291 8.05 3.00 18.86
CA ALA A 291 6.68 3.03 19.34
C ALA A 291 6.56 3.37 20.81
N TRP A 292 7.40 2.72 21.61
CA TRP A 292 7.48 2.97 23.04
C TRP A 292 7.91 4.41 23.35
N ALA A 293 8.94 4.92 22.66
CA ALA A 293 9.40 6.29 22.83
C ALA A 293 8.31 7.31 22.50
N ARG A 294 7.54 7.12 21.42
CA ARG A 294 6.44 8.03 21.05
C ARG A 294 5.37 8.10 22.14
N ASP A 295 4.98 6.96 22.71
CA ASP A 295 3.99 6.93 23.79
C ASP A 295 4.50 7.53 25.08
N ALA A 296 5.75 7.26 25.41
CA ALA A 296 6.39 7.88 26.56
C ALA A 296 6.42 9.42 26.42
N VAL A 297 6.67 9.94 25.21
CA VAL A 297 6.58 11.38 24.93
C VAL A 297 5.15 11.88 25.07
N ALA A 298 4.16 11.18 24.50
CA ALA A 298 2.76 11.58 24.59
C ALA A 298 2.25 11.62 26.03
N LEU A 299 2.68 10.67 26.88
CA LEU A 299 2.35 10.61 28.31
C LEU A 299 3.05 11.70 29.14
N ALA A 300 4.19 12.20 28.67
CA ALA A 300 4.94 13.28 29.33
C ALA A 300 4.44 14.68 28.96
N LEU A 301 3.51 14.81 28.02
CA LEU A 301 2.99 16.11 27.58
C LEU A 301 2.21 16.82 28.70
N PRO A 302 2.37 18.14 28.85
CA PRO A 302 1.53 18.92 29.75
C PRO A 302 0.10 19.04 29.20
N LEU A 303 -0.86 19.30 30.09
CA LEU A 303 -2.26 19.55 29.71
C LEU A 303 -2.43 20.77 28.78
N GLN A 304 -1.54 21.76 28.91
CA GLN A 304 -1.52 22.96 28.07
C GLN A 304 -0.12 23.19 27.54
N ILE A 305 -0.01 23.26 26.21
CA ILE A 305 1.23 23.58 25.53
C ILE A 305 1.27 25.09 25.30
N LEU A 306 2.19 25.78 25.98
CA LEU A 306 2.31 27.23 25.94
C LEU A 306 3.69 27.64 25.41
N CYS A 307 3.77 28.73 24.65
CA CYS A 307 5.05 29.31 24.22
C CYS A 307 5.84 29.93 25.38
N ARG A 308 5.14 30.29 26.48
CA ARG A 308 5.70 30.73 27.76
C ARG A 308 4.68 30.53 28.89
N PRO A 309 5.11 30.40 30.17
CA PRO A 309 4.21 30.09 31.28
C PRO A 309 3.04 31.07 31.47
N ASP A 310 3.25 32.34 31.12
CA ASP A 310 2.32 33.46 31.31
C ASP A 310 1.70 33.96 30.00
N CYS A 311 1.71 33.15 28.93
CA CYS A 311 1.17 33.52 27.62
C CYS A 311 -0.27 34.04 27.76
N ALA A 312 -0.55 35.29 27.37
CA ALA A 312 -1.86 35.92 27.50
C ALA A 312 -2.90 35.38 26.49
N GLY A 313 -2.44 34.85 25.36
CA GLY A 313 -3.27 34.21 24.35
C GLY A 313 -3.92 35.18 23.36
N LEU A 314 -4.84 34.67 22.55
CA LEU A 314 -5.65 35.50 21.66
C LEU A 314 -6.88 36.04 22.39
N CYS A 315 -7.30 37.23 22.00
CA CYS A 315 -8.58 37.78 22.42
C CYS A 315 -9.72 36.93 21.88
N PRO A 316 -10.70 36.52 22.72
CA PRO A 316 -11.81 35.67 22.29
C PRO A 316 -12.80 36.38 21.35
N VAL A 317 -12.73 37.71 21.24
CA VAL A 317 -13.67 38.51 20.43
C VAL A 317 -13.12 38.78 19.02
N CYS A 318 -11.90 39.33 18.90
CA CYS A 318 -11.32 39.70 17.60
C CYS A 318 -10.14 38.83 17.15
N GLY A 319 -9.58 37.99 18.02
CA GLY A 319 -8.40 37.16 17.72
C GLY A 319 -7.04 37.87 17.79
N THR A 320 -6.96 39.13 18.23
CA THR A 320 -5.66 39.82 18.42
C THR A 320 -4.83 39.14 19.51
N ASP A 321 -3.51 39.07 19.31
CA ASP A 321 -2.56 38.50 20.27
C ASP A 321 -2.33 39.44 21.47
N LEU A 322 -2.87 39.05 22.62
CA LEU A 322 -2.76 39.79 23.88
C LEU A 322 -1.33 39.81 24.43
N ASN A 323 -0.43 39.00 23.87
CA ASN A 323 0.99 39.04 24.19
C ASN A 323 1.72 40.23 23.55
N ALA A 324 1.17 40.78 22.45
CA ALA A 324 1.75 41.90 21.71
C ALA A 324 1.12 43.23 22.10
N GLU A 325 -0.22 43.28 22.17
CA GLU A 325 -0.97 44.47 22.57
C GLU A 325 -2.16 44.05 23.45
N ALA A 326 -2.20 44.59 24.67
CA ALA A 326 -3.34 44.40 25.54
C ALA A 326 -4.47 45.33 25.09
N HIS A 327 -5.62 44.76 24.74
CA HIS A 327 -6.82 45.52 24.42
C HIS A 327 -8.05 44.89 25.08
N ILE A 328 -9.07 45.73 25.24
CA ILE A 328 -10.34 45.36 25.87
C ILE A 328 -11.43 45.62 24.83
N HIS A 329 -12.40 44.72 24.75
CA HIS A 329 -13.66 44.99 24.06
C HIS A 329 -14.68 45.43 25.10
N ASP A 330 -15.42 46.48 24.80
CA ASP A 330 -16.65 46.77 25.53
C ASP A 330 -17.66 45.64 25.25
N GLU A 331 -18.07 44.89 26.28
CA GLU A 331 -19.27 44.02 26.24
C GLU A 331 -20.50 44.92 25.94
N GLU A 332 -21.54 44.59 25.17
CA GLU A 332 -22.10 43.35 24.63
C GLU A 332 -22.70 43.66 23.24
N HIS A 333 -22.61 42.74 22.27
CA HIS A 333 -23.65 42.67 21.23
C HIS A 333 -24.42 41.37 21.49
N ALA A 334 -25.63 41.48 22.02
CA ALA A 334 -26.55 40.36 22.10
C ALA A 334 -26.65 39.73 20.70
N ASP A 335 -26.29 38.45 20.58
CA ASP A 335 -26.39 37.73 19.32
C ASP A 335 -27.83 37.84 18.83
N SER A 336 -28.00 38.36 17.60
CA SER A 336 -29.30 38.67 17.00
C SER A 336 -30.30 37.50 17.04
N ARG A 337 -29.83 36.25 17.08
CA ARG A 337 -30.68 35.06 17.20
C ARG A 337 -31.39 34.98 18.56
N TRP A 338 -30.79 35.56 19.58
CA TRP A 338 -31.29 35.64 20.95
C TRP A 338 -32.07 36.94 21.21
N ALA A 339 -32.27 37.79 20.20
CA ALA A 339 -33.01 39.05 20.34
C ALA A 339 -34.42 38.84 20.90
N ALA A 340 -35.10 37.75 20.53
CA ALA A 340 -36.43 37.42 21.05
C ALA A 340 -36.43 37.09 22.55
N LEU A 341 -35.31 36.66 23.12
CA LEU A 341 -35.18 36.39 24.56
C LEU A 341 -34.87 37.65 25.37
N ALA A 342 -34.37 38.71 24.73
CA ALA A 342 -34.24 40.02 25.37
C ALA A 342 -35.62 40.60 25.72
N GLU A 343 -36.64 40.35 24.88
CA GLU A 343 -38.03 40.78 25.14
C GLU A 343 -38.66 40.08 26.36
N LEU A 344 -38.17 38.88 26.71
CA LEU A 344 -38.62 38.11 27.87
C LEU A 344 -37.88 38.47 29.16
N ARG A 345 -36.70 39.11 29.07
CA ARG A 345 -35.90 39.50 30.24
C ARG A 345 -36.62 40.56 31.09
N ASP A 346 -37.39 41.45 30.46
CA ASP A 346 -38.11 42.53 31.15
C ASP A 346 -39.49 42.09 31.66
N GLN A 347 -39.86 40.82 31.47
CA GLN A 347 -41.13 40.22 31.91
C GLN A 347 -40.99 39.26 33.11
N LEU A 348 -39.75 39.01 33.55
CA LEU A 348 -39.40 38.31 34.80
C LEU A 348 -38.98 39.34 35.86
#